data_AF-A0ABD3Q5R1-F1
#
_entry.id   AF-A0ABD3Q5R1-F1
#
_cell.length_a   1.000
_cell.length_b   1.000
_cell.length_c   1.000
_cell.angle_alpha   90.00
_cell.angle_beta   90.00
_cell.angle_gamma   90.00
#
_symmetry.space_group_name_H-M   'P 1'
#
loop_
_entity.id
_entity.type
_entity.pdbx_description
1 polymer ?
#
loop_
_entity_poly.entity_id
_entity_poly.type
_entity_poly.pdbx_seq_one_letter_code
_entity_poly.pdbx_strand_id
1 'polypeptide(L)'
;MDEHGDYNGVDLIEWINAHPQGYVHPSLRIGRRIPGDPTSIIGTFVSSDAKPIEAGDILATIPWDCMIGPGNEYSLEIFESCRAVRNLADELKLGDQSQYKPYVNYLLRQSTKMMPGEWSITAQEFLHHKILDRQLPPLEADWFGAAGYKQWKNCGGNSNDAMERLAYYLTSTRDEDTLMIPIYDMMNHSNDPKKLNTLSYKPKSAGESFVFKASRKIEPSEEIFNCYNRCNTCSKHFREECETFSFRGTPDIFAHYGFVEESPQYWWFERQSGNEVIEMEFCLEKNATADEPDITWIGSVPTAEDKSFYTQHLERLRQIQREKEILEPQLVQSDGENSQGKMTRSEWEACWNYRNTLVIAIELVLESIHRIEGGEGTKVIVYSQQEDDSGDEL
;
A
#
# COMPACT_ATOMS: atom_id res chain seq x y z
N MET A 1 2.33 0.11 26.25
CA MET A 1 2.72 -1.29 26.04
C MET A 1 1.72 -2.16 26.77
N ASP A 2 1.31 -3.28 26.20
CA ASP A 2 0.48 -4.27 26.90
C ASP A 2 1.33 -5.21 27.78
N GLU A 3 0.68 -6.23 28.35
CA GLU A 3 1.33 -7.25 29.19
C GLU A 3 2.34 -8.14 28.45
N HIS A 4 2.33 -8.11 27.12
CA HIS A 4 3.26 -8.85 26.26
C HIS A 4 4.41 -7.98 25.75
N GLY A 5 4.40 -6.69 26.08
CA GLY A 5 5.38 -5.74 25.55
C GLY A 5 5.13 -5.37 24.09
N ASP A 6 3.89 -5.47 23.60
CA ASP A 6 3.48 -4.88 22.34
C ASP A 6 2.95 -3.46 22.54
N TYR A 7 3.07 -2.62 21.51
CA TYR A 7 2.49 -1.27 21.55
C TYR A 7 0.96 -1.36 21.45
N ASN A 8 0.25 -0.74 22.40
CA ASN A 8 -1.20 -0.84 22.55
C ASN A 8 -1.95 0.49 22.30
N GLY A 9 -1.24 1.53 21.88
CA GLY A 9 -1.83 2.82 21.47
C GLY A 9 -2.54 3.64 22.55
N VAL A 10 -2.56 3.19 23.81
CA VAL A 10 -3.32 3.87 24.88
C VAL A 10 -2.86 5.32 25.07
N ASP A 11 -1.55 5.55 25.09
CA ASP A 11 -0.96 6.88 25.22
C ASP A 11 -1.32 7.81 24.05
N LEU A 12 -1.37 7.28 22.84
CA LEU A 12 -1.74 8.01 21.64
C LEU A 12 -3.23 8.36 21.62
N ILE A 13 -4.09 7.41 21.99
CA ILE A 13 -5.54 7.61 22.10
C ILE A 13 -5.85 8.66 23.18
N GLU A 14 -5.22 8.57 24.35
CA GLU A 14 -5.37 9.54 25.43
C GLU A 14 -4.91 10.94 25.01
N TRP A 15 -3.78 11.05 24.30
CA TRP A 15 -3.27 12.31 23.81
C TRP A 15 -4.20 12.99 22.80
N ILE A 16 -4.77 12.23 21.85
CA ILE A 16 -5.77 12.74 20.91
C ILE A 16 -7.03 13.18 21.66
N ASN A 17 -7.58 12.33 22.54
CA ASN A 17 -8.81 12.64 23.28
C ASN A 17 -8.66 13.78 24.30
N ALA A 18 -7.43 14.11 24.70
CA ALA A 18 -7.15 15.27 25.55
C ALA A 18 -7.28 16.60 24.77
N HIS A 19 -7.21 16.57 23.44
CA HIS A 19 -7.41 17.75 22.60
C HIS A 19 -8.91 18.10 22.50
N PRO A 20 -9.33 19.38 22.58
CA PRO A 20 -10.75 19.77 22.56
C PRO A 20 -11.55 19.33 21.32
N GLN A 21 -10.87 19.16 20.19
CA GLN A 21 -11.44 18.68 18.92
C GLN A 21 -11.13 17.20 18.65
N GLY A 22 -10.33 16.56 19.51
CA GLY A 22 -9.88 15.20 19.30
C GLY A 22 -10.90 14.19 19.80
N TYR A 23 -11.05 13.12 19.03
CA TYR A 23 -11.94 12.02 19.38
C TYR A 23 -11.40 10.73 18.80
N VAL A 24 -11.36 9.68 19.61
CA VAL A 24 -11.18 8.29 19.17
C VAL A 24 -12.29 7.48 19.79
N HIS A 25 -13.00 6.71 18.96
CA HIS A 25 -14.14 5.91 19.41
C HIS A 25 -13.69 4.95 20.53
N PRO A 26 -14.39 4.91 21.68
CA PRO A 26 -13.93 4.19 22.88
C PRO A 26 -13.86 2.67 22.72
N SER A 27 -14.46 2.14 21.65
CA SER A 27 -14.39 0.72 21.30
C SER A 27 -13.14 0.35 20.50
N LEU A 28 -12.33 1.31 20.06
CA LEU A 28 -11.11 1.02 19.29
C LEU A 28 -9.95 0.69 20.22
N ARG A 29 -9.11 -0.24 19.76
CA ARG A 29 -7.82 -0.57 20.34
C ARG A 29 -6.77 -0.69 19.25
N ILE A 30 -5.53 -0.40 19.61
CA ILE A 30 -4.36 -0.69 18.77
C ILE A 30 -3.63 -1.87 19.38
N GLY A 31 -3.06 -2.72 18.54
CA GLY A 31 -2.20 -3.81 18.99
C GLY A 31 -2.19 -4.94 17.97
N ARG A 32 -1.88 -6.15 18.43
CA ARG A 32 -1.91 -7.32 17.56
C ARG A 32 -3.32 -7.88 17.40
N ARG A 33 -3.57 -8.54 16.27
CA ARG A 33 -4.78 -9.34 16.06
C ARG A 33 -4.89 -10.45 17.11
N ILE A 34 -3.79 -11.15 17.34
CA ILE A 34 -3.62 -12.15 18.39
C ILE A 34 -2.62 -11.55 19.41
N PRO A 35 -3.07 -11.08 20.58
CA PRO A 35 -2.19 -10.53 21.61
C PRO A 35 -1.06 -11.48 22.00
N GLY A 36 0.16 -10.96 22.09
CA GLY A 36 1.35 -11.71 22.50
C GLY A 36 1.96 -12.63 21.44
N ASP A 37 1.34 -12.79 20.27
CA ASP A 37 1.94 -13.51 19.14
C ASP A 37 2.77 -12.54 18.28
N PRO A 38 4.12 -12.59 18.33
CA PRO A 38 4.97 -11.65 17.60
C PRO A 38 4.85 -11.77 16.07
N THR A 39 4.24 -12.85 15.57
CA THR A 39 3.99 -13.06 14.13
C THR A 39 2.63 -12.51 13.70
N SER A 40 1.75 -12.19 14.66
CA SER A 40 0.45 -11.62 14.38
C SER A 40 0.56 -10.16 13.94
N ILE A 41 -0.26 -9.78 12.96
CA ILE A 41 -0.28 -8.43 12.40
C ILE A 41 -0.68 -7.41 13.48
N ILE A 42 0.00 -6.25 13.46
CA ILE A 42 -0.39 -5.08 14.24
C ILE A 42 -1.40 -4.29 13.42
N GLY A 43 -2.46 -3.83 14.07
CA GLY A 43 -3.52 -3.05 13.42
C GLY A 43 -4.38 -2.30 14.43
N THR A 44 -5.47 -1.72 13.92
CA THR A 44 -6.55 -1.15 14.72
C THR A 44 -7.73 -2.11 14.73
N PHE A 45 -8.32 -2.37 15.89
CA PHE A 45 -9.40 -3.33 16.07
C PHE A 45 -10.51 -2.77 16.94
N VAL A 46 -11.71 -3.34 16.81
CA VAL A 46 -12.75 -3.20 17.83
C VAL A 46 -12.40 -4.11 19.00
N SER A 47 -12.42 -3.59 20.23
CA SER A 47 -12.25 -4.38 21.45
C SER A 47 -13.29 -5.49 21.54
N SER A 48 -12.89 -6.66 22.03
CA SER A 48 -13.73 -7.87 22.04
C SER A 48 -14.94 -7.77 22.98
N ASP A 49 -14.87 -6.90 23.98
CA ASP A 49 -15.90 -6.61 24.98
C ASP A 49 -16.75 -5.37 24.64
N ALA A 50 -16.46 -4.70 23.52
CA ALA A 50 -17.20 -3.54 23.08
C ALA A 50 -18.55 -3.91 22.42
N LYS A 51 -19.38 -2.88 22.22
CA LYS A 51 -20.53 -2.98 21.32
C LYS A 51 -20.06 -2.84 19.87
N PRO A 52 -20.85 -3.35 18.90
CA PRO A 52 -20.60 -3.06 17.50
C PRO A 52 -20.59 -1.54 17.24
N ILE A 53 -19.77 -1.11 16.30
CA ILE A 53 -19.76 0.27 15.78
C ILE A 53 -20.71 0.31 14.59
N GLU A 54 -21.65 1.27 14.57
CA GLU A 54 -22.65 1.34 13.51
C GLU A 54 -22.12 2.11 12.30
N ALA A 55 -22.71 1.87 11.12
CA ALA A 55 -22.34 2.59 9.91
C ALA A 55 -22.57 4.11 10.07
N GLY A 56 -21.58 4.90 9.67
CA GLY A 56 -21.59 6.36 9.80
C GLY A 56 -21.06 6.90 11.13
N ASP A 57 -20.85 6.04 12.13
CA ASP A 57 -20.22 6.46 13.39
C ASP A 57 -18.81 6.98 13.13
N ILE A 58 -18.43 8.03 13.85
CA ILE A 58 -17.07 8.56 13.83
C ILE A 58 -16.16 7.53 14.51
N LEU A 59 -15.11 7.11 13.82
CA LEU A 59 -14.08 6.24 14.37
C LEU A 59 -12.99 7.09 15.03
N ALA A 60 -12.55 8.16 14.36
CA ALA A 60 -11.76 9.21 14.99
C ALA A 60 -11.89 10.56 14.28
N THR A 61 -11.63 11.61 15.07
CA THR A 61 -11.36 12.98 14.62
C THR A 61 -9.96 13.32 15.11
N ILE A 62 -9.02 13.48 14.18
CA ILE A 62 -7.62 13.80 14.46
C ILE A 62 -7.42 15.30 14.26
N PRO A 63 -7.17 16.07 15.33
CA PRO A 63 -6.93 17.51 15.23
C PRO A 63 -5.69 17.82 14.40
N TRP A 64 -5.67 19.00 13.78
CA TRP A 64 -4.51 19.48 13.01
C TRP A 64 -3.21 19.43 13.79
N ASP A 65 -3.23 19.90 15.04
CA ASP A 65 -2.07 19.93 15.94
C ASP A 65 -1.62 18.54 16.43
N CYS A 66 -2.34 17.47 16.05
CA CYS A 66 -1.94 16.08 16.28
C CYS A 66 -1.36 15.40 15.03
N MET A 67 -1.35 16.06 13.87
CA MET A 67 -0.81 15.54 12.61
C MET A 67 0.53 16.16 12.29
N ILE A 68 1.41 15.41 11.61
CA ILE A 68 2.67 15.95 11.10
C ILE A 68 2.55 16.06 9.58
N GLY A 69 2.64 17.27 9.05
CA GLY A 69 2.47 17.54 7.63
C GLY A 69 3.27 18.77 7.18
N PRO A 70 2.97 19.37 6.02
CA PRO A 70 3.68 20.55 5.51
C PRO A 70 3.33 21.85 6.26
N GLY A 71 2.38 21.83 7.19
CA GLY A 71 1.92 23.00 7.93
C GLY A 71 1.02 23.88 7.06
N ASN A 72 1.24 25.19 7.06
CA ASN A 72 0.43 26.15 6.28
C ASN A 72 0.56 25.98 4.76
N GLU A 73 1.54 25.20 4.28
CA GLU A 73 1.70 24.84 2.87
C GLU A 73 0.83 23.65 2.45
N TYR A 74 0.00 23.12 3.34
CA TYR A 74 -0.92 22.04 3.01
C TYR A 74 -1.94 22.45 1.95
N SER A 75 -2.15 21.55 1.00
CA SER A 75 -3.21 21.63 0.01
C SER A 75 -3.78 20.24 -0.18
N LEU A 76 -5.10 20.15 -0.31
CA LEU A 76 -5.82 18.92 -0.63
C LEU A 76 -5.37 18.30 -1.96
N GLU A 77 -4.82 19.14 -2.86
CA GLU A 77 -4.39 18.80 -4.22
C GLU A 77 -2.89 18.46 -4.34
N ILE A 78 -2.15 18.43 -3.24
CA ILE A 78 -0.73 18.09 -3.22
C ILE A 78 -0.54 16.73 -2.54
N PHE A 79 0.13 15.80 -3.22
CA PHE A 79 0.26 14.41 -2.77
C PHE A 79 1.68 14.04 -2.34
N GLU A 80 2.64 14.90 -2.65
CA GLU A 80 4.03 14.73 -2.24
C GLU A 80 4.57 16.06 -1.74
N SER A 81 5.28 16.04 -0.61
CA SER A 81 5.82 17.25 -0.03
C SER A 81 7.17 17.03 0.63
N CYS A 82 8.21 17.62 0.03
CA CYS A 82 9.51 17.75 0.66
C CYS A 82 9.42 18.39 2.06
N ARG A 83 8.46 19.30 2.28
CA ARG A 83 8.26 19.99 3.56
C ARG A 83 7.71 19.03 4.61
N ALA A 84 6.75 18.18 4.25
CA ALA A 84 6.21 17.16 5.16
C ALA A 84 7.30 16.19 5.64
N VAL A 85 8.14 15.70 4.73
CA VAL A 85 9.28 14.82 5.07
C VAL A 85 10.27 15.51 6.02
N ARG A 86 10.64 16.77 5.77
CA ARG A 86 11.53 17.55 6.65
C ARG A 86 10.92 17.73 8.04
N ASN A 87 9.66 18.16 8.10
CA ASN A 87 8.98 18.39 9.37
C ASN A 87 8.90 17.09 10.19
N LEU A 88 8.62 15.94 9.54
CA LEU A 88 8.67 14.66 10.23
C LEU A 88 10.09 14.32 10.71
N ALA A 89 11.11 14.51 9.90
CA ALA A 89 12.50 14.25 10.30
C ALA A 89 12.91 15.08 11.53
N ASP A 90 12.49 16.35 11.58
CA ASP A 90 12.75 17.24 12.71
C ASP A 90 12.06 16.74 13.99
N GLU A 91 10.79 16.32 13.89
CA GLU A 91 10.05 15.77 15.04
C GLU A 91 10.62 14.43 15.52
N LEU A 92 11.06 13.55 14.60
CA LEU A 92 11.74 12.30 14.95
C LEU A 92 13.06 12.55 15.69
N LYS A 93 13.82 13.59 15.30
CA LYS A 93 15.06 14.01 15.98
C LYS A 93 14.81 14.53 17.40
N LEU A 94 13.66 15.15 17.65
CA LEU A 94 13.26 15.61 18.99
C LEU A 94 12.88 14.44 19.91
N GLY A 95 12.32 13.35 19.35
CA GLY A 95 11.93 12.17 20.12
C GLY A 95 10.97 12.53 21.26
N ASP A 96 11.38 12.25 22.50
CA ASP A 96 10.58 12.55 23.70
C ASP A 96 10.33 14.05 23.96
N GLN A 97 11.04 14.94 23.26
CA GLN A 97 10.84 16.39 23.34
C GLN A 97 9.83 16.91 22.31
N SER A 98 9.40 16.07 21.36
CA SER A 98 8.40 16.42 20.36
C SER A 98 7.06 16.73 21.01
N GLN A 99 6.33 17.72 20.50
CA GLN A 99 4.93 17.94 20.87
C GLN A 99 4.02 16.76 20.45
N TYR A 100 4.46 15.99 19.44
CA TYR A 100 3.82 14.78 18.95
C TYR A 100 4.39 13.52 19.61
N LYS A 101 5.00 13.64 20.80
CA LYS A 101 5.73 12.57 21.49
C LYS A 101 5.08 11.19 21.42
N PRO A 102 3.78 10.97 21.73
CA PRO A 102 3.19 9.63 21.66
C PRO A 102 3.27 9.04 20.25
N TYR A 103 3.00 9.85 19.23
CA TYR A 103 3.06 9.42 17.83
C TYR A 103 4.50 9.23 17.33
N VAL A 104 5.40 10.17 17.64
CA VAL A 104 6.84 10.05 17.32
C VAL A 104 7.43 8.78 17.94
N ASN A 105 7.09 8.47 19.18
CA ASN A 105 7.57 7.25 19.85
C ASN A 105 7.03 5.97 19.22
N TYR A 106 5.84 5.99 18.64
CA TYR A 106 5.33 4.90 17.80
C TYR A 106 6.11 4.79 16.48
N LEU A 107 6.33 5.91 15.80
CA LEU A 107 7.00 5.96 14.50
C LEU A 107 8.46 5.51 14.58
N LEU A 108 9.19 5.90 15.63
CA LEU A 108 10.58 5.48 15.89
C LEU A 108 10.73 3.96 16.12
N ARG A 109 9.64 3.24 16.36
CA ARG A 109 9.64 1.77 16.53
C ARG A 109 9.31 1.02 15.24
N GLN A 110 8.92 1.72 14.18
CA GLN A 110 8.58 1.08 12.91
C GLN A 110 9.84 0.58 12.21
N SER A 111 9.72 -0.57 11.54
CA SER A 111 10.79 -1.11 10.70
C SER A 111 10.85 -0.37 9.37
N THR A 112 12.06 -0.06 8.90
CA THR A 112 12.32 0.49 7.56
C THR A 112 12.49 -0.59 6.49
N LYS A 113 12.44 -1.87 6.85
CA LYS A 113 12.78 -2.99 5.95
C LYS A 113 11.55 -3.66 5.33
N MET A 114 10.45 -2.94 5.16
CA MET A 114 9.24 -3.51 4.55
C MET A 114 9.27 -3.37 3.03
N MET A 115 9.84 -2.28 2.50
CA MET A 115 9.87 -2.02 1.06
C MET A 115 10.96 -2.80 0.32
N PRO A 116 10.68 -3.31 -0.90
CA PRO A 116 11.68 -3.93 -1.76
C PRO A 116 12.98 -3.13 -1.91
N GLY A 117 12.90 -1.80 -2.04
CA GLY A 117 14.09 -0.95 -2.18
C GLY A 117 14.99 -0.87 -0.94
N GLU A 118 14.50 -1.27 0.24
CA GLU A 118 15.26 -1.33 1.51
C GLU A 118 15.59 -2.77 1.95
N TRP A 119 15.19 -3.77 1.15
CA TRP A 119 15.55 -5.17 1.41
C TRP A 119 17.03 -5.43 1.21
N SER A 120 17.50 -6.59 1.66
CA SER A 120 18.85 -7.06 1.35
C SER A 120 19.13 -7.03 -0.17
N ILE A 121 20.38 -6.75 -0.56
CA ILE A 121 20.80 -6.77 -1.98
C ILE A 121 20.42 -8.10 -2.63
N THR A 122 20.54 -9.22 -1.90
CA THR A 122 20.16 -10.55 -2.38
C THR A 122 18.67 -10.67 -2.68
N ALA A 123 17.80 -10.08 -1.85
CA ALA A 123 16.36 -10.03 -2.11
C ALA A 123 16.04 -9.14 -3.31
N GLN A 124 16.66 -7.97 -3.40
CA GLN A 124 16.52 -7.05 -4.53
C GLN A 124 16.92 -7.72 -5.84
N GLU A 125 18.08 -8.38 -5.87
CA GLU A 125 18.57 -9.11 -7.03
C GLU A 125 17.65 -10.28 -7.42
N PHE A 126 17.19 -11.06 -6.44
CA PHE A 126 16.25 -12.16 -6.69
C PHE A 126 14.93 -11.65 -7.28
N LEU A 127 14.34 -10.62 -6.67
CA LEU A 127 13.12 -10.02 -7.17
C LEU A 127 13.33 -9.46 -8.59
N HIS A 128 14.30 -8.56 -8.76
CA HIS A 128 14.52 -7.83 -10.00
C HIS A 128 14.92 -8.74 -11.17
N HIS A 129 15.89 -9.64 -10.96
CA HIS A 129 16.47 -10.43 -12.03
C HIS A 129 15.83 -11.81 -12.20
N LYS A 130 15.37 -12.44 -11.11
CA LYS A 130 14.74 -13.76 -11.22
C LYS A 130 13.25 -13.66 -11.38
N ILE A 131 12.53 -12.88 -10.55
CA ILE A 131 11.08 -12.83 -10.64
C ILE A 131 10.62 -11.87 -11.74
N LEU A 132 11.19 -10.66 -11.84
CA LEU A 132 10.66 -9.62 -12.73
C LEU A 132 11.28 -9.61 -14.13
N ASP A 133 12.50 -10.15 -14.29
CA ASP A 133 13.27 -10.07 -15.55
C ASP A 133 13.54 -8.65 -16.05
N ARG A 134 13.35 -7.64 -15.19
CA ARG A 134 13.33 -6.22 -15.59
C ARG A 134 12.24 -5.84 -16.59
N GLN A 135 11.29 -6.74 -16.87
CA GLN A 135 10.26 -6.59 -17.89
C GLN A 135 8.85 -6.72 -17.33
N LEU A 136 8.71 -7.28 -16.12
CA LEU A 136 7.45 -7.34 -15.39
C LEU A 136 7.46 -6.30 -14.26
N PRO A 137 6.31 -5.71 -13.90
CA PRO A 137 6.26 -4.69 -12.86
C PRO A 137 6.38 -5.31 -11.46
N PRO A 138 6.68 -4.51 -10.42
CA PRO A 138 7.07 -3.10 -10.51
C PRO A 138 8.47 -2.95 -11.12
N LEU A 139 8.67 -2.00 -12.02
CA LEU A 139 10.00 -1.79 -12.61
C LEU A 139 10.92 -1.24 -11.53
N GLU A 140 12.23 -1.52 -11.62
CA GLU A 140 13.19 -1.06 -10.59
C GLU A 140 13.22 0.47 -10.47
N ALA A 141 12.94 1.19 -11.56
CA ALA A 141 12.79 2.64 -11.54
C ALA A 141 11.68 3.10 -10.59
N ASP A 142 10.68 2.26 -10.35
CA ASP A 142 9.52 2.52 -9.51
C ASP A 142 9.75 2.07 -8.06
N TRP A 143 10.86 1.39 -7.78
CA TRP A 143 11.14 0.93 -6.42
C TRP A 143 11.50 2.13 -5.55
N PHE A 144 10.78 2.26 -4.43
CA PHE A 144 11.08 3.22 -3.37
C PHE A 144 12.39 2.80 -2.68
N GLY A 145 13.48 3.31 -3.22
CA GLY A 145 14.86 3.06 -2.84
C GLY A 145 15.75 4.11 -3.48
N ALA A 146 16.71 3.73 -4.33
CA ALA A 146 17.60 4.68 -4.99
C ALA A 146 16.88 5.77 -5.82
N ALA A 147 15.77 5.43 -6.48
CA ALA A 147 14.98 6.35 -7.29
C ALA A 147 14.14 7.31 -6.43
N GLY A 148 13.35 6.81 -5.48
CA GLY A 148 12.62 7.65 -4.52
C GLY A 148 13.55 8.56 -3.70
N TYR A 149 14.71 8.03 -3.27
CA TYR A 149 15.68 8.86 -2.55
C TYR A 149 16.35 9.92 -3.44
N LYS A 150 16.40 9.73 -4.76
CA LYS A 150 16.84 10.79 -5.69
C LYS A 150 15.87 11.96 -5.64
N GLN A 151 14.57 11.71 -5.53
CA GLN A 151 13.58 12.78 -5.36
C GLN A 151 13.80 13.51 -4.03
N TRP A 152 14.04 12.78 -2.94
CA TRP A 152 14.39 13.41 -1.66
C TRP A 152 15.71 14.20 -1.71
N LYS A 153 16.71 13.75 -2.46
CA LYS A 153 17.94 14.53 -2.72
C LYS A 153 17.65 15.81 -3.50
N ASN A 154 16.69 15.78 -4.43
CA ASN A 154 16.24 17.00 -5.13
C ASN A 154 15.53 17.97 -4.17
N CYS A 155 14.95 17.46 -3.08
CA CYS A 155 14.50 18.26 -1.94
C CYS A 155 15.66 18.74 -1.03
N GLY A 156 16.93 18.58 -1.40
CA GLY A 156 18.05 18.93 -0.51
C GLY A 156 18.19 18.03 0.71
N GLY A 157 17.59 16.84 0.69
CA GLY A 157 17.68 15.85 1.73
C GLY A 157 19.05 15.19 1.84
N ASN A 158 19.42 14.76 3.05
CA ASN A 158 20.70 14.12 3.35
C ASN A 158 20.57 12.60 3.49
N SER A 159 21.06 11.85 2.49
CA SER A 159 21.10 10.37 2.51
C SER A 159 21.89 9.74 3.64
N ASN A 160 22.73 10.52 4.32
CA ASN A 160 23.53 10.00 5.42
C ASN A 160 22.87 10.27 6.78
N ASP A 161 21.77 11.04 6.83
CA ASP A 161 21.00 11.26 8.05
C ASP A 161 19.96 10.14 8.20
N ALA A 162 20.14 9.29 9.22
CA ALA A 162 19.26 8.16 9.48
C ALA A 162 17.81 8.58 9.80
N MET A 163 17.60 9.75 10.41
CA MET A 163 16.26 10.24 10.74
C MET A 163 15.57 10.81 9.49
N GLU A 164 16.28 11.48 8.59
CA GLU A 164 15.71 11.90 7.31
C GLU A 164 15.36 10.70 6.43
N ARG A 165 16.20 9.66 6.42
CA ARG A 165 15.88 8.40 5.75
C ARG A 165 14.63 7.75 6.34
N LEU A 166 14.53 7.67 7.66
CA LEU A 166 13.35 7.13 8.34
C LEU A 166 12.10 7.98 8.05
N ALA A 167 12.20 9.31 8.05
CA ALA A 167 11.08 10.19 7.75
C ALA A 167 10.58 10.01 6.30
N TYR A 168 11.51 9.93 5.34
CA TYR A 168 11.17 9.66 3.94
C TYR A 168 10.47 8.30 3.79
N TYR A 169 10.99 7.28 4.47
CA TYR A 169 10.37 5.96 4.50
C TYR A 169 8.95 5.99 5.07
N LEU A 170 8.79 6.62 6.23
CA LEU A 170 7.49 6.66 6.92
C LEU A 170 6.47 7.42 6.10
N THR A 171 6.79 8.61 5.60
CA THR A 171 5.89 9.37 4.71
C THR A 171 5.47 8.55 3.50
N SER A 172 6.42 7.96 2.77
CA SER A 172 6.12 7.14 1.57
C SER A 172 5.22 5.93 1.81
N THR A 173 5.13 5.45 3.06
CA THR A 173 4.45 4.20 3.43
C THR A 173 3.28 4.38 4.38
N ARG A 174 3.01 5.61 4.83
CA ARG A 174 2.04 5.86 5.91
C ARG A 174 1.29 7.17 5.79
N ASP A 175 1.77 8.11 5.00
CA ASP A 175 1.05 9.36 4.86
C ASP A 175 -0.25 9.18 4.07
N GLU A 176 -1.14 10.14 4.27
CA GLU A 176 -2.30 10.36 3.43
C GLU A 176 -2.08 11.71 2.74
N ASP A 177 -1.66 11.69 1.48
CA ASP A 177 -1.49 12.89 0.65
C ASP A 177 -0.73 14.01 1.38
N THR A 178 0.46 13.71 1.91
CA THR A 178 1.36 14.60 2.71
C THR A 178 1.09 14.73 4.21
N LEU A 179 0.09 14.06 4.77
CA LEU A 179 -0.21 14.09 6.21
C LEU A 179 0.12 12.76 6.90
N MET A 180 0.97 12.80 7.93
CA MET A 180 1.15 11.70 8.87
C MET A 180 0.05 11.78 9.93
N ILE A 181 -0.88 10.82 9.89
CA ILE A 181 -2.11 10.86 10.67
C ILE A 181 -2.09 9.70 11.69
N PRO A 182 -1.97 9.99 13.00
CA PRO A 182 -2.00 8.94 14.01
C PRO A 182 -3.33 8.17 13.98
N ILE A 183 -3.28 6.89 14.41
CA ILE A 183 -4.37 5.91 14.37
C ILE A 183 -4.71 5.46 12.94
N TYR A 184 -4.88 6.39 12.00
CA TYR A 184 -5.19 6.10 10.60
C TYR A 184 -4.08 5.27 9.93
N ASP A 185 -2.82 5.67 10.12
CA ASP A 185 -1.65 4.97 9.58
C ASP A 185 -1.30 3.62 10.26
N MET A 186 -2.15 3.22 11.22
CA MET A 186 -2.09 1.92 11.89
C MET A 186 -3.18 0.96 11.40
N MET A 187 -4.08 1.42 10.52
CA MET A 187 -5.08 0.57 9.88
C MET A 187 -4.42 -0.20 8.76
N ASN A 188 -4.68 -1.50 8.67
CA ASN A 188 -4.15 -2.28 7.56
C ASN A 188 -4.96 -2.03 6.29
N HIS A 189 -4.31 -2.32 5.17
CA HIS A 189 -4.89 -2.26 3.85
C HIS A 189 -5.79 -3.46 3.55
N SER A 190 -6.91 -3.23 2.87
CA SER A 190 -7.65 -4.26 2.16
C SER A 190 -8.37 -3.65 0.96
N ASN A 191 -8.46 -4.39 -0.15
CA ASN A 191 -9.39 -4.05 -1.23
C ASN A 191 -10.69 -4.84 -1.13
N ASP A 192 -10.75 -5.87 -0.28
CA ASP A 192 -11.94 -6.71 -0.17
C ASP A 192 -13.12 -5.85 0.30
N PRO A 193 -14.15 -5.64 -0.55
CA PRO A 193 -15.27 -4.77 -0.22
C PRO A 193 -16.07 -5.27 1.00
N LYS A 194 -15.94 -6.54 1.38
CA LYS A 194 -16.55 -7.09 2.60
C LYS A 194 -15.77 -6.73 3.86
N LYS A 195 -14.45 -6.57 3.76
CA LYS A 195 -13.59 -6.21 4.89
C LYS A 195 -13.55 -4.70 5.09
N LEU A 196 -13.47 -3.95 4.00
CA LEU A 196 -13.43 -2.49 4.02
C LEU A 196 -14.55 -1.89 4.87
N ASN A 197 -14.17 -1.06 5.82
CA ASN A 197 -15.08 -0.55 6.83
C ASN A 197 -14.81 0.91 7.25
N THR A 198 -14.01 1.65 6.49
CA THR A 198 -13.68 3.06 6.78
C THR A 198 -13.99 4.00 5.62
N LEU A 199 -14.40 5.23 5.92
CA LEU A 199 -14.42 6.38 5.01
C LEU A 199 -13.56 7.48 5.63
N SER A 200 -12.62 8.03 4.88
CA SER A 200 -11.70 9.08 5.32
C SER A 200 -12.08 10.41 4.66
N TYR A 201 -11.95 11.48 5.43
CA TYR A 201 -12.27 12.84 5.02
C TYR A 201 -11.08 13.72 5.41
N LYS A 202 -10.37 14.21 4.39
CA LYS A 202 -9.19 15.05 4.57
C LYS A 202 -9.59 16.46 5.02
N PRO A 203 -8.73 17.17 5.77
CA PRO A 203 -8.83 18.61 5.96
C PRO A 203 -8.95 19.31 4.61
N LYS A 204 -9.85 20.29 4.45
CA LYS A 204 -9.88 21.10 3.21
C LYS A 204 -8.79 22.16 3.21
N SER A 205 -8.31 22.54 4.39
CA SER A 205 -7.28 23.53 4.59
C SER A 205 -6.49 23.25 5.87
N ALA A 206 -5.30 23.84 5.97
CA ALA A 206 -4.48 23.76 7.18
C ALA A 206 -5.26 24.29 8.40
N GLY A 207 -5.22 23.53 9.50
CA GLY A 207 -5.92 23.85 10.74
C GLY A 207 -7.24 23.09 10.95
N GLU A 208 -7.75 22.40 9.92
CA GLU A 208 -8.93 21.54 10.05
C GLU A 208 -8.56 20.11 10.47
N SER A 209 -9.49 19.41 11.12
CA SER A 209 -9.28 18.02 11.55
C SER A 209 -9.41 17.03 10.41
N PHE A 210 -8.64 15.94 10.45
CA PHE A 210 -8.89 14.75 9.64
C PHE A 210 -9.95 13.90 10.33
N VAL A 211 -10.93 13.39 9.59
CA VAL A 211 -12.02 12.58 10.16
C VAL A 211 -12.11 11.27 9.40
N PHE A 212 -12.30 10.17 10.11
CA PHE A 212 -12.70 8.93 9.48
C PHE A 212 -13.85 8.25 10.23
N LYS A 213 -14.74 7.63 9.46
CA LYS A 213 -16.02 7.07 9.90
C LYS A 213 -16.15 5.61 9.47
N ALA A 214 -17.01 4.87 10.14
CA ALA A 214 -17.35 3.52 9.74
C ALA A 214 -18.17 3.54 8.43
N SER A 215 -17.73 2.81 7.39
CA SER A 215 -18.50 2.70 6.12
C SER A 215 -19.63 1.66 6.20
N ARG A 216 -19.51 0.73 7.15
CA ARG A 216 -20.47 -0.32 7.48
C ARG A 216 -20.45 -0.58 8.97
N LYS A 217 -21.40 -1.40 9.46
CA LYS A 217 -21.34 -1.93 10.81
C LYS A 217 -20.06 -2.77 11.01
N ILE A 218 -19.41 -2.61 12.15
CA ILE A 218 -18.17 -3.30 12.52
C ILE A 218 -18.39 -4.05 13.83
N GLU A 219 -18.30 -5.38 13.81
CA GLU A 219 -18.52 -6.21 14.99
C GLU A 219 -17.32 -6.20 15.95
N PRO A 220 -17.52 -6.54 17.24
CA PRO A 220 -16.43 -6.71 18.19
C PRO A 220 -15.36 -7.68 17.68
N SER A 221 -14.09 -7.37 17.98
CA SER A 221 -12.91 -8.10 17.48
C SER A 221 -12.62 -7.98 15.98
N GLU A 222 -13.48 -7.34 15.17
CA GLU A 222 -13.12 -7.03 13.79
C GLU A 222 -11.98 -6.01 13.73
N GLU A 223 -11.21 -6.12 12.66
CA GLU A 223 -10.14 -5.18 12.31
C GLU A 223 -10.72 -3.99 11.54
N ILE A 224 -10.16 -2.81 11.77
CA ILE A 224 -10.46 -1.60 11.03
C ILE A 224 -9.52 -1.56 9.81
N PHE A 225 -10.10 -1.67 8.62
CA PHE A 225 -9.39 -1.67 7.36
C PHE A 225 -9.60 -0.36 6.62
N ASN A 226 -8.52 0.12 6.00
CA ASN A 226 -8.57 1.16 4.99
C ASN A 226 -8.10 0.62 3.64
N CYS A 227 -8.23 1.41 2.57
CA CYS A 227 -7.77 1.09 1.23
C CYS A 227 -6.78 2.16 0.78
N TYR A 228 -5.53 1.76 0.57
CA TYR A 228 -4.43 2.66 0.16
C TYR A 228 -4.49 3.03 -1.31
N ASN A 229 -5.36 2.37 -2.08
CA ASN A 229 -5.60 2.63 -3.48
C ASN A 229 -7.10 2.64 -3.82
N ARG A 230 -7.90 3.23 -2.94
CA ARG A 230 -9.37 3.25 -3.03
C ARG A 230 -9.88 3.78 -4.36
N CYS A 231 -9.12 4.66 -4.99
CA CYS A 231 -9.54 5.42 -6.16
C CYS A 231 -9.07 4.84 -7.48
N ASN A 232 -8.42 3.67 -7.48
CA ASN A 232 -8.06 3.00 -8.72
C ASN A 232 -9.29 2.59 -9.56
N THR A 233 -9.08 2.35 -10.85
CA THR A 233 -10.13 2.01 -11.82
C THR A 233 -10.91 0.74 -11.48
N CYS A 234 -10.31 -0.18 -10.72
CA CYS A 234 -10.90 -1.45 -10.32
C CYS A 234 -11.74 -1.34 -9.04
N SER A 235 -11.69 -0.21 -8.35
CA SER A 235 -12.57 0.05 -7.23
C SER A 235 -13.99 0.33 -7.74
N LYS A 236 -14.91 -0.61 -7.49
CA LYS A 236 -16.35 -0.42 -7.74
C LYS A 236 -16.98 0.63 -6.81
N HIS A 237 -16.20 1.11 -5.85
CA HIS A 237 -16.67 1.89 -4.73
C HIS A 237 -16.14 3.33 -4.88
N PHE A 238 -17.07 4.28 -4.90
CA PHE A 238 -16.83 5.68 -4.52
C PHE A 238 -15.97 6.55 -5.46
N ARG A 239 -16.09 6.45 -6.79
CA ARG A 239 -15.52 7.51 -7.68
C ARG A 239 -15.98 8.92 -7.27
N GLU A 240 -17.19 9.06 -6.76
CA GLU A 240 -17.74 10.34 -6.29
C GLU A 240 -17.23 10.77 -4.90
N GLU A 241 -16.70 9.86 -4.08
CA GLU A 241 -16.13 10.16 -2.75
C GLU A 241 -14.59 9.96 -2.73
N CYS A 242 -13.99 9.92 -3.92
CA CYS A 242 -12.55 9.80 -4.11
C CYS A 242 -11.89 11.16 -3.98
N GLU A 243 -11.78 11.62 -2.74
CA GLU A 243 -11.03 12.84 -2.40
C GLU A 243 -9.51 12.61 -2.40
N THR A 244 -9.04 11.37 -2.49
CA THR A 244 -7.64 10.97 -2.29
C THR A 244 -6.99 10.52 -3.59
N PHE A 245 -5.68 10.77 -3.76
CA PHE A 245 -4.94 10.34 -4.95
C PHE A 245 -4.40 8.92 -4.76
N SER A 246 -5.31 8.01 -4.48
CA SER A 246 -5.04 6.62 -4.17
C SER A 246 -5.27 5.74 -5.43
N PHE A 247 -4.51 5.99 -6.49
CA PHE A 247 -4.67 5.30 -7.80
C PHE A 247 -3.70 4.14 -8.03
N ARG A 248 -2.88 3.82 -7.02
CA ARG A 248 -1.85 2.78 -7.09
C ARG A 248 -2.46 1.42 -7.43
N GLY A 249 -1.79 0.63 -8.26
CA GLY A 249 -2.17 -0.78 -8.46
C GLY A 249 -1.28 -1.73 -7.70
N THR A 250 -1.52 -3.02 -7.90
CA THR A 250 -0.86 -4.10 -7.19
C THR A 250 0.67 -4.02 -7.27
N PRO A 251 1.29 -3.70 -8.43
CA PRO A 251 2.74 -3.53 -8.47
C PRO A 251 3.25 -2.37 -7.61
N ASP A 252 2.56 -1.22 -7.62
CA ASP A 252 2.90 -0.07 -6.77
C ASP A 252 2.74 -0.41 -5.29
N ILE A 253 1.62 -1.04 -4.90
CA ILE A 253 1.39 -1.44 -3.52
C ILE A 253 2.53 -2.36 -3.05
N PHE A 254 2.97 -3.30 -3.90
CA PHE A 254 4.10 -4.14 -3.56
C PHE A 254 5.42 -3.35 -3.46
N ALA A 255 5.69 -2.44 -4.40
CA ALA A 255 6.89 -1.61 -4.37
C ALA A 255 6.95 -0.67 -3.15
N HIS A 256 5.80 -0.16 -2.71
CA HIS A 256 5.68 0.79 -1.60
C HIS A 256 5.55 0.15 -0.23
N TYR A 257 4.92 -1.02 -0.13
CA TYR A 257 4.57 -1.59 1.17
C TYR A 257 5.13 -3.01 1.38
N GLY A 258 5.67 -3.64 0.33
CA GLY A 258 6.26 -4.98 0.41
C GLY A 258 5.25 -6.11 0.58
N PHE A 259 3.96 -5.85 0.35
CA PHE A 259 2.90 -6.86 0.38
C PHE A 259 2.07 -6.82 -0.90
N VAL A 260 1.34 -7.92 -1.15
CA VAL A 260 0.38 -8.01 -2.25
C VAL A 260 -1.01 -7.88 -1.67
N GLU A 261 -1.81 -6.96 -2.22
CA GLU A 261 -3.18 -6.75 -1.80
C GLU A 261 -4.10 -7.94 -2.13
N GLU A 262 -5.17 -8.08 -1.36
CA GLU A 262 -6.26 -9.00 -1.68
C GLU A 262 -7.08 -8.47 -2.87
N SER A 263 -7.86 -9.34 -3.53
CA SER A 263 -8.74 -8.92 -4.62
C SER A 263 -9.83 -7.92 -4.15
N PRO A 264 -10.26 -6.98 -5.02
CA PRO A 264 -9.80 -6.76 -6.38
C PRO A 264 -8.37 -6.20 -6.46
N GLN A 265 -7.69 -6.56 -7.53
CA GLN A 265 -6.34 -6.11 -7.84
C GLN A 265 -6.35 -5.31 -9.14
N TYR A 266 -5.54 -4.25 -9.20
CA TYR A 266 -5.35 -3.45 -10.40
C TYR A 266 -3.93 -3.65 -10.92
N TRP A 267 -3.80 -4.04 -12.18
CA TRP A 267 -2.52 -4.32 -12.81
C TRP A 267 -2.34 -3.44 -14.05
N TRP A 268 -1.13 -2.92 -14.24
CA TRP A 268 -0.64 -2.47 -15.54
C TRP A 268 0.62 -3.25 -15.88
N PHE A 269 0.70 -3.74 -17.10
CA PHE A 269 1.90 -4.34 -17.67
C PHE A 269 2.43 -3.44 -18.78
N GLU A 270 3.72 -3.18 -18.75
CA GLU A 270 4.43 -2.45 -19.79
C GLU A 270 5.31 -3.39 -20.58
N ARG A 271 5.23 -3.31 -21.91
CA ARG A 271 6.12 -4.03 -22.80
C ARG A 271 6.71 -3.08 -23.83
N GLN A 272 8.01 -3.22 -24.08
CA GLN A 272 8.67 -2.54 -25.19
C GLN A 272 8.43 -3.32 -26.49
N SER A 273 7.91 -2.65 -27.52
CA SER A 273 7.82 -3.16 -28.89
C SER A 273 8.51 -2.18 -29.85
N GLY A 274 9.75 -2.48 -30.21
CA GLY A 274 10.59 -1.54 -30.97
C GLY A 274 10.90 -0.28 -30.17
N ASN A 275 10.33 0.85 -30.58
CA ASN A 275 10.45 2.16 -29.89
C ASN A 275 9.16 2.56 -29.16
N GLU A 276 8.14 1.70 -29.15
CA GLU A 276 6.86 1.97 -28.52
C GLU A 276 6.74 1.21 -27.19
N VAL A 277 6.15 1.87 -26.20
CA VAL A 277 5.74 1.23 -24.94
C VAL A 277 4.27 0.87 -25.09
N ILE A 278 3.97 -0.42 -24.95
CA ILE A 278 2.60 -0.93 -24.94
C ILE A 278 2.20 -1.12 -23.49
N GLU A 279 1.18 -0.38 -23.08
CA GLU A 279 0.59 -0.45 -21.75
C GLU A 279 -0.67 -1.33 -21.79
N MET A 280 -0.80 -2.22 -20.82
CA MET A 280 -1.91 -3.14 -20.67
C MET A 280 -2.46 -3.04 -19.26
N GLU A 281 -3.62 -2.44 -19.11
CA GLU A 281 -4.28 -2.25 -17.82
C GLU A 281 -5.46 -3.22 -17.65
N PHE A 282 -5.57 -3.83 -16.47
CA PHE A 282 -6.67 -4.74 -16.17
C PHE A 282 -6.94 -4.88 -14.67
N CYS A 283 -8.18 -5.25 -14.36
CA CYS A 283 -8.64 -5.61 -13.03
C CYS A 283 -8.72 -7.12 -12.88
N LEU A 284 -8.27 -7.63 -11.74
CA LEU A 284 -8.55 -9.01 -11.31
C LEU A 284 -9.53 -8.98 -10.14
N GLU A 285 -10.69 -9.60 -10.33
CA GLU A 285 -11.74 -9.65 -9.31
C GLU A 285 -12.09 -11.10 -8.98
N LYS A 286 -12.35 -11.41 -7.72
CA LYS A 286 -12.96 -12.70 -7.37
C LYS A 286 -14.38 -12.74 -7.90
N ASN A 287 -14.71 -13.75 -8.68
CA ASN A 287 -16.08 -13.94 -9.14
C ASN A 287 -16.99 -14.24 -7.92
N ALA A 288 -18.16 -13.60 -7.85
CA ALA A 288 -19.10 -13.81 -6.75
C ALA A 288 -19.68 -15.24 -6.72
N THR A 289 -19.65 -15.95 -7.84
CA THR A 289 -20.25 -17.29 -8.01
C THR A 289 -19.24 -18.41 -8.19
N ALA A 290 -17.99 -18.08 -8.52
CA ALA A 290 -16.90 -19.03 -8.69
C ALA A 290 -15.72 -18.53 -7.85
N ASP A 291 -15.06 -19.40 -7.10
CA ASP A 291 -13.85 -19.03 -6.35
C ASP A 291 -12.66 -18.65 -7.28
N GLU A 292 -12.89 -18.67 -8.59
CA GLU A 292 -11.92 -18.31 -9.63
C GLU A 292 -11.93 -16.80 -9.92
N PRO A 293 -10.75 -16.16 -10.02
CA PRO A 293 -10.63 -14.77 -10.42
C PRO A 293 -11.04 -14.57 -11.89
N ASP A 294 -11.63 -13.42 -12.19
CA ASP A 294 -11.96 -12.98 -13.55
C ASP A 294 -11.19 -11.69 -13.88
N ILE A 295 -10.98 -11.46 -15.18
CA ILE A 295 -10.21 -10.33 -15.70
C ILE A 295 -11.13 -9.35 -16.44
N THR A 296 -10.95 -8.06 -16.16
CA THR A 296 -11.61 -6.97 -16.88
C THR A 296 -10.55 -6.03 -17.44
N TRP A 297 -10.50 -5.88 -18.75
CA TRP A 297 -9.54 -5.02 -19.44
C TRP A 297 -9.95 -3.55 -19.32
N ILE A 298 -8.96 -2.65 -19.20
CA ILE A 298 -9.14 -1.21 -19.19
C ILE A 298 -8.49 -0.66 -20.46
N GLY A 299 -9.29 -0.03 -21.33
CA GLY A 299 -8.82 0.46 -22.61
C GLY A 299 -8.55 -0.65 -23.62
N SER A 300 -7.27 -0.99 -23.83
CA SER A 300 -6.81 -1.90 -24.88
C SER A 300 -6.86 -3.37 -24.44
N VAL A 301 -7.13 -4.27 -25.39
CA VAL A 301 -7.07 -5.72 -25.18
C VAL A 301 -5.77 -6.30 -25.74
N PRO A 302 -5.24 -7.39 -25.17
CA PRO A 302 -3.97 -7.97 -25.59
C PRO A 302 -4.04 -8.59 -26.99
N THR A 303 -2.89 -8.62 -27.65
CA THR A 303 -2.68 -9.14 -29.01
C THR A 303 -2.00 -10.52 -29.02
N ALA A 304 -1.86 -11.11 -30.20
CA ALA A 304 -1.09 -12.35 -30.39
C ALA A 304 0.41 -12.18 -30.06
N GLU A 305 0.98 -10.97 -30.20
CA GLU A 305 2.36 -10.72 -29.81
C GLU A 305 2.51 -10.77 -28.28
N ASP A 306 1.54 -10.19 -27.55
CA ASP A 306 1.51 -10.19 -26.09
C ASP A 306 1.39 -11.62 -25.54
N LYS A 307 0.66 -12.51 -26.24
CA LYS A 307 0.58 -13.94 -25.92
C LYS A 307 1.95 -14.60 -25.84
N SER A 308 2.82 -14.34 -26.83
CA SER A 308 4.16 -14.91 -26.87
C SER A 308 5.00 -14.41 -25.70
N PHE A 309 4.96 -13.09 -25.45
CA PHE A 309 5.68 -12.45 -24.35
C PHE A 309 5.27 -13.04 -22.98
N TYR A 310 3.97 -13.11 -22.72
CA TYR A 310 3.44 -13.61 -21.45
C TYR A 310 3.64 -15.12 -21.27
N THR A 311 3.57 -15.90 -22.35
CA THR A 311 3.87 -17.34 -22.30
C THR A 311 5.32 -17.57 -21.86
N GLN A 312 6.28 -16.84 -22.45
CA GLN A 312 7.68 -16.94 -22.08
C GLN A 312 7.92 -16.60 -20.61
N HIS A 313 7.33 -15.51 -20.12
CA HIS A 313 7.48 -15.13 -18.71
C HIS A 313 6.80 -16.11 -17.76
N LEU A 314 5.63 -16.66 -18.11
CA LEU A 314 4.96 -17.69 -17.32
C LEU A 314 5.80 -18.97 -17.21
N GLU A 315 6.39 -19.44 -18.31
CA GLU A 315 7.27 -20.60 -18.31
C GLU A 315 8.49 -20.38 -17.41
N ARG A 316 9.12 -19.21 -17.49
CA ARG A 316 10.23 -18.81 -16.62
C ARG A 316 9.81 -18.78 -15.14
N LEU A 317 8.68 -18.17 -14.79
CA LEU A 317 8.18 -18.13 -13.42
C LEU A 317 7.84 -19.53 -12.89
N ARG A 318 7.36 -20.44 -13.74
CA ARG A 318 7.14 -21.87 -13.41
C ARG A 318 8.46 -22.63 -13.25
N GLN A 319 9.49 -22.30 -14.01
CA GLN A 319 10.84 -22.86 -13.81
C GLN A 319 11.39 -22.46 -12.45
N ILE A 320 11.28 -21.19 -12.05
CA ILE A 320 11.73 -20.71 -10.74
C ILE A 320 11.02 -21.46 -9.61
N GLN A 321 9.71 -21.72 -9.75
CA GLN A 321 8.96 -22.54 -8.79
C GLN A 321 9.53 -23.95 -8.63
N ARG A 322 9.99 -24.59 -9.72
CA ARG A 322 10.64 -25.91 -9.66
C ARG A 322 12.01 -25.85 -8.97
N GLU A 323 12.67 -24.70 -9.03
CA GLU A 323 13.97 -24.48 -8.39
C GLU A 323 13.84 -24.02 -6.92
N LYS A 324 12.63 -23.82 -6.39
CA LYS A 324 12.39 -23.25 -5.06
C LYS A 324 13.18 -23.97 -3.95
N GLU A 325 13.13 -25.30 -3.91
CA GLU A 325 13.80 -26.12 -2.89
C GLU A 325 15.33 -26.01 -2.94
N ILE A 326 15.89 -25.67 -4.11
CA ILE A 326 17.34 -25.47 -4.29
C ILE A 326 17.73 -24.03 -3.93
N LEU A 327 16.92 -23.07 -4.36
CA LEU A 327 17.18 -21.64 -4.17
C LEU A 327 17.04 -21.22 -2.71
N GLU A 328 16.05 -21.74 -1.99
CA GLU A 328 15.76 -21.36 -0.61
C GLU A 328 16.97 -21.49 0.33
N PRO A 329 17.63 -22.67 0.48
CA PRO A 329 18.79 -22.79 1.36
C PRO A 329 20.00 -21.95 0.92
N GLN A 330 20.08 -21.61 -0.37
CA GLN A 330 21.16 -20.78 -0.91
C GLN A 330 20.97 -19.30 -0.59
N LEU A 331 19.73 -18.81 -0.71
CA LEU A 331 19.43 -17.39 -0.67
C LEU A 331 18.90 -16.92 0.69
N VAL A 332 18.28 -17.79 1.48
CA VAL A 332 17.59 -17.43 2.73
C VAL A 332 18.47 -17.74 3.94
N GLN A 333 18.48 -16.81 4.90
CA GLN A 333 19.11 -17.01 6.20
C GLN A 333 18.47 -18.20 6.94
N SER A 334 19.30 -19.08 7.51
CA SER A 334 18.84 -20.09 8.45
C SER A 334 18.52 -19.45 9.81
N ASP A 335 17.65 -20.10 10.58
CA ASP A 335 17.23 -19.59 11.88
C ASP A 335 18.45 -19.36 12.80
N GLY A 336 18.63 -18.12 13.25
CA GLY A 336 19.74 -17.72 14.12
C GLY A 336 21.06 -17.38 13.41
N GLU A 337 21.14 -17.52 12.09
CA GLU A 337 22.29 -17.04 11.31
C GLU A 337 22.09 -15.60 10.83
N ASN A 338 22.98 -14.70 11.25
CA ASN A 338 23.14 -13.40 10.59
C ASN A 338 24.18 -13.55 9.46
N SER A 339 23.84 -14.32 8.43
CA SER A 339 24.71 -14.47 7.26
C SER A 339 24.62 -13.20 6.40
N GLN A 340 25.73 -12.46 6.33
CA GLN A 340 25.88 -11.35 5.40
C GLN A 340 25.69 -11.88 3.97
N GLY A 341 24.81 -11.23 3.20
CA GLY A 341 24.56 -11.59 1.80
C GLY A 341 23.44 -12.60 1.56
N LYS A 342 22.64 -12.95 2.56
CA LYS A 342 21.37 -13.69 2.38
C LYS A 342 20.17 -12.80 2.72
N MET A 343 19.02 -13.14 2.15
CA MET A 343 17.76 -12.47 2.45
C MET A 343 17.09 -13.05 3.70
N THR A 344 16.27 -12.25 4.36
CA THR A 344 15.49 -12.71 5.51
C THR A 344 14.34 -13.61 5.03
N ARG A 345 13.76 -14.37 5.97
CA ARG A 345 12.56 -15.17 5.70
C ARG A 345 11.39 -14.30 5.22
N SER A 346 11.19 -13.11 5.80
CA SER A 346 10.09 -12.21 5.41
C SER A 346 10.26 -11.66 4.00
N GLU A 347 11.49 -11.31 3.60
CA GLU A 347 11.81 -10.86 2.23
C GLU A 347 11.53 -11.99 1.22
N TRP A 348 11.92 -13.23 1.53
CA TRP A 348 11.64 -14.41 0.72
C TRP A 348 10.14 -14.64 0.53
N GLU A 349 9.36 -14.68 1.63
CA GLU A 349 7.92 -14.90 1.54
C GLU A 349 7.22 -13.77 0.78
N ALA A 350 7.63 -12.51 0.96
CA ALA A 350 7.10 -11.38 0.19
C ALA A 350 7.37 -11.53 -1.33
N CYS A 351 8.59 -11.92 -1.70
CA CYS A 351 8.94 -12.23 -3.10
C CYS A 351 8.06 -13.35 -3.68
N TRP A 352 7.85 -14.43 -2.94
CA TRP A 352 7.04 -15.56 -3.41
C TRP A 352 5.56 -15.23 -3.49
N ASN A 353 5.03 -14.48 -2.53
CA ASN A 353 3.65 -14.00 -2.58
C ASN A 353 3.43 -13.15 -3.83
N TYR A 354 4.34 -12.20 -4.12
CA TYR A 354 4.28 -11.41 -5.35
C TYR A 354 4.36 -12.27 -6.61
N ARG A 355 5.34 -13.18 -6.68
CA ARG A 355 5.48 -14.11 -7.82
C ARG A 355 4.21 -14.93 -8.05
N ASN A 356 3.59 -15.44 -7.00
CA ASN A 356 2.40 -16.29 -7.12
C ASN A 356 1.23 -15.51 -7.68
N THR A 357 1.01 -14.28 -7.18
CA THR A 357 -0.03 -13.41 -7.70
C THR A 357 0.26 -12.97 -9.14
N LEU A 358 1.51 -12.68 -9.47
CA LEU A 358 1.93 -12.35 -10.84
C LEU A 358 1.68 -13.51 -11.81
N VAL A 359 1.90 -14.76 -11.39
CA VAL A 359 1.57 -15.94 -12.21
C VAL A 359 0.07 -16.04 -12.47
N ILE A 360 -0.76 -15.84 -11.44
CA ILE A 360 -2.23 -15.84 -11.61
C ILE A 360 -2.64 -14.74 -12.60
N ALA A 361 -2.10 -13.53 -12.44
CA ALA A 361 -2.38 -12.42 -13.35
C ALA A 361 -2.02 -12.77 -14.81
N ILE A 362 -0.81 -13.29 -15.05
CA ILE A 362 -0.36 -13.69 -16.39
C ILE A 362 -1.18 -14.85 -16.97
N GLU A 363 -1.55 -15.84 -16.16
CA GLU A 363 -2.41 -16.95 -16.59
C GLU A 363 -3.78 -16.45 -17.07
N LEU A 364 -4.39 -15.52 -16.33
CA LEU A 364 -5.67 -14.91 -16.71
C LEU A 364 -5.55 -14.03 -17.96
N VAL A 365 -4.44 -13.32 -18.13
CA VAL A 365 -4.16 -12.58 -19.38
C VAL A 365 -4.11 -13.56 -20.56
N LEU A 366 -3.36 -14.65 -20.47
CA LEU A 366 -3.25 -15.66 -21.53
C LEU A 366 -4.58 -16.36 -21.83
N GLU A 367 -5.36 -16.68 -20.80
CA GLU A 367 -6.71 -17.23 -20.96
C GLU A 367 -7.61 -16.24 -21.69
N SER A 368 -7.58 -14.95 -21.31
CA SER A 368 -8.39 -13.93 -21.97
C SER A 368 -8.01 -13.73 -23.44
N ILE A 369 -6.73 -13.83 -23.80
CA ILE A 369 -6.28 -13.82 -25.20
C ILE A 369 -6.88 -15.01 -25.95
N HIS A 370 -6.86 -16.20 -25.35
CA HIS A 370 -7.43 -17.39 -25.97
C HIS A 370 -8.94 -17.24 -26.23
N ARG A 371 -9.68 -16.67 -25.27
CA ARG A 371 -11.11 -16.34 -25.41
C ARG A 371 -11.34 -15.36 -26.57
N ILE A 372 -10.56 -14.28 -26.64
CA ILE A 372 -10.64 -13.28 -27.73
C ILE A 372 -10.37 -13.94 -29.09
N GLU A 373 -9.32 -14.77 -29.21
CA GLU A 373 -9.00 -15.51 -30.44
C GLU A 373 -10.12 -16.49 -30.85
N GLY A 374 -10.82 -17.07 -29.87
CA GLY A 374 -11.98 -17.96 -30.07
C GLY A 374 -13.28 -17.25 -30.40
N GLY A 375 -13.31 -15.91 -30.38
CA GLY A 375 -14.52 -15.11 -30.58
C GLY A 375 -15.46 -15.09 -29.36
N GLU A 376 -14.97 -15.50 -28.18
CA GLU A 376 -15.68 -15.31 -26.92
C GLU A 376 -15.55 -13.84 -26.46
N GLY A 377 -16.64 -13.28 -25.93
CA GLY A 377 -16.61 -11.91 -25.42
C GLY A 377 -15.69 -11.76 -24.21
N THR A 378 -14.94 -10.67 -24.15
CA THR A 378 -14.19 -10.27 -22.94
C THR A 378 -14.79 -9.00 -22.35
N LYS A 379 -14.63 -8.81 -21.04
CA LYS A 379 -15.06 -7.58 -20.38
C LYS A 379 -14.03 -6.49 -20.64
N VAL A 380 -14.46 -5.38 -21.21
CA VAL A 380 -13.63 -4.20 -21.48
C VAL A 380 -14.33 -2.97 -20.91
N ILE A 381 -13.61 -2.21 -20.09
CA ILE A 381 -13.98 -0.87 -19.69
C ILE A 381 -13.35 0.07 -20.71
N VAL A 382 -14.17 0.64 -21.58
CA VAL A 382 -13.76 1.70 -22.51
C VAL A 382 -14.02 3.03 -21.83
N TYR A 383 -12.98 3.84 -21.62
CA TYR A 383 -13.20 5.23 -21.27
C TYR A 383 -13.94 5.86 -22.45
N SER A 384 -15.22 6.17 -22.26
CA SER A 384 -15.86 7.15 -23.14
C SER A 384 -14.99 8.40 -23.01
N GLN A 385 -14.35 8.82 -24.09
CA GLN A 385 -13.79 10.16 -24.16
C GLN A 385 -14.93 11.07 -23.74
N GLN A 386 -14.90 11.57 -22.51
CA GLN A 386 -15.64 12.77 -22.20
C GLN A 386 -15.03 13.76 -23.16
N GLU A 387 -15.78 14.11 -24.20
CA GLU A 387 -15.46 15.25 -25.03
C GLU A 387 -15.19 16.37 -24.03
N ASP A 388 -13.92 16.76 -23.93
CA ASP A 388 -13.52 17.97 -23.24
C ASP A 388 -14.25 19.09 -23.98
N ASP A 389 -15.47 19.37 -23.53
CA ASP A 389 -16.23 20.55 -23.87
C ASP A 389 -15.54 21.68 -23.08
N SER A 390 -14.27 21.94 -23.42
CA SER A 390 -13.60 23.19 -23.10
C SER A 390 -14.31 24.25 -23.92
N GLY A 391 -15.46 24.67 -23.42
CA GLY A 391 -16.09 25.92 -23.76
C GLY A 391 -15.06 27.02 -23.53
N ASP A 392 -14.38 27.38 -24.61
CA ASP A 392 -13.70 28.67 -24.76
C ASP A 392 -14.79 29.76 -24.62
N GLU A 393 -15.12 30.15 -23.39
CA GLU A 393 -15.72 31.46 -23.13
C GLU A 393 -14.60 32.51 -23.22
N LEU A 394 -14.57 33.17 -24.38
CA LEU A 394 -13.82 34.39 -24.68
C LEU A 394 -14.33 35.62 -23.91
#